data_AF-A0A8I5KNQ0-F1
#
_entry.id   AF-A0A8I5KNQ0-F1
#
_cell.length_a   1.000
_cell.length_b   1.000
_cell.length_c   1.000
_cell.angle_alpha   90.00
_cell.angle_beta   90.00
_cell.angle_gamma   90.00
#
_symmetry.space_group_name_H-M   'P 1'
#
loop_
_entity.id
_entity.type
_entity.pdbx_description
1 polymer ?
#
loop_
_entity_poly.entity_id
_entity_poly.type
_entity_poly.pdbx_seq_one_letter_code
_entity_poly.pdbx_strand_id
1 'polypeptide(L)'
;KLRGFSWWPGRIVSWWMTGRSRAAEGTRWVMWFGDGKFSVVCVEKLMPLSSFCSAFHQATYNKQPMYRKAIYEVLQPVLTTPTLACHPPGGQQPRGEAVPGVPRQR
;
A
#
# COMPACT_ATOMS: atom_id res chain seq x y z
N LYS A 1 8.20 -8.29 10.08
CA LYS A 1 9.01 -7.94 11.25
C LYS A 1 10.48 -7.84 10.85
N LEU A 2 11.10 -6.70 11.14
CA LEU A 2 12.53 -6.51 10.99
C LEU A 2 13.25 -6.98 12.27
N ARG A 3 14.46 -7.52 12.13
CA ARG A 3 15.26 -7.97 13.28
C ARG A 3 15.56 -6.77 14.19
N GLY A 4 15.39 -6.93 15.50
CA GLY A 4 15.62 -5.86 16.48
C GLY A 4 14.46 -4.88 16.67
N PHE A 5 13.37 -5.04 15.90
CA PHE A 5 12.18 -4.19 16.01
C PHE A 5 10.95 -5.01 16.39
N SER A 6 9.98 -4.37 17.05
CA SER A 6 8.61 -4.89 17.18
C SER A 6 7.94 -5.01 15.81
N TRP A 7 6.77 -5.65 15.76
CA TRP A 7 5.94 -5.59 14.55
C TRP A 7 5.57 -4.15 14.26
N TRP A 8 5.97 -3.66 13.08
CA TRP A 8 5.74 -2.29 12.65
C TRP A 8 4.72 -2.29 11.50
N PRO A 9 3.73 -1.37 11.50
CA PRO A 9 2.75 -1.31 10.43
C PRO A 9 3.39 -0.77 9.14
N GLY A 10 3.03 -1.35 8.00
CA GLY A 10 3.50 -0.91 6.69
C GLY A 10 2.53 -1.28 5.57
N ARG A 11 2.74 -0.67 4.41
CA ARG A 11 1.96 -0.89 3.18
C ARG A 11 2.85 -1.51 2.12
N ILE A 12 2.38 -2.58 1.47
CA ILE A 12 3.04 -3.09 0.26
C ILE A 12 2.85 -2.08 -0.86
N VAL A 13 3.95 -1.68 -1.48
CA VAL A 13 3.98 -0.70 -2.57
C VAL A 13 4.62 -1.30 -3.81
N SER A 14 4.37 -0.66 -4.95
CA SER A 14 5.06 -1.01 -6.18
C SER A 14 6.49 -0.45 -6.19
N TRP A 15 7.40 -1.08 -6.93
CA TRP A 15 8.78 -0.63 -7.04
C TRP A 15 8.92 0.74 -7.72
N TRP A 16 7.96 1.12 -8.57
CA TRP A 16 7.92 2.43 -9.20
C TRP A 16 7.85 3.55 -8.16
N MET A 17 7.08 3.35 -7.08
CA MET A 17 6.94 4.31 -5.99
C MET A 17 8.22 4.49 -5.18
N THR A 18 9.13 3.51 -5.20
CA THR A 18 10.38 3.58 -4.44
C THR A 18 11.51 4.22 -5.25
N GLY A 19 11.33 4.40 -6.56
CA GLY A 19 12.40 4.83 -7.48
C GLY A 19 13.57 3.84 -7.54
N ARG A 20 13.34 2.56 -7.20
CA ARG A 20 14.38 1.52 -7.12
C ARG A 20 13.98 0.28 -7.94
N SER A 21 14.92 -0.65 -8.09
CA SER A 21 14.72 -1.90 -8.81
C SER A 21 13.58 -2.76 -8.26
N ARG A 22 13.09 -3.68 -9.09
CA ARG A 22 12.14 -4.71 -8.69
C ARG A 22 12.64 -5.50 -7.47
N ALA A 23 11.71 -5.82 -6.57
CA ALA A 23 11.97 -6.75 -5.49
C ALA A 23 12.16 -8.17 -6.06
N ALA A 24 13.05 -8.95 -5.46
CA ALA A 24 13.24 -10.36 -5.81
C ALA A 24 11.95 -11.17 -5.55
N GLU A 25 11.84 -12.34 -6.18
CA GLU A 25 10.76 -13.28 -5.90
C GLU A 25 10.69 -13.61 -4.40
N GLY A 26 9.48 -13.82 -3.87
CA GLY A 26 9.26 -14.03 -2.44
C GLY A 26 9.46 -12.78 -1.56
N THR A 27 9.77 -11.61 -2.14
CA THR A 27 9.91 -10.34 -1.40
C THR A 27 8.99 -9.26 -1.94
N ARG A 28 8.75 -8.23 -1.11
CA ARG A 28 7.91 -7.07 -1.46
C ARG A 28 8.57 -5.79 -0.96
N TRP A 29 8.37 -4.70 -1.72
CA TRP A 29 8.62 -3.36 -1.21
C TRP A 29 7.55 -2.99 -0.20
N VAL A 30 7.98 -2.55 0.98
CA VAL A 30 7.12 -2.08 2.06
C VAL A 30 7.49 -0.65 2.37
N MET A 31 6.49 0.24 2.35
CA MET A 31 6.58 1.56 2.95
C MET A 31 6.13 1.47 4.41
N TRP A 32 6.96 1.93 5.34
CA TRP A 32 6.64 1.92 6.76
C TRP A 32 5.86 3.17 7.15
N PHE A 33 4.77 2.98 7.89
CA PHE A 33 4.04 4.11 8.48
C PHE A 33 4.89 4.79 9.57
N GLY A 34 4.66 6.07 9.80
CA GLY A 34 5.37 6.90 10.77
C GLY A 34 6.54 7.67 10.14
N ASP A 35 7.41 7.01 9.38
CA ASP A 35 8.58 7.64 8.75
C ASP A 35 8.61 7.58 7.21
N GLY A 36 7.72 6.81 6.58
CA GLY A 36 7.61 6.71 5.12
C GLY A 36 8.79 5.99 4.44
N LYS A 37 9.70 5.37 5.19
CA LYS A 37 10.86 4.69 4.60
C LYS A 37 10.46 3.41 3.88
N PHE A 38 11.25 3.06 2.88
CA PHE A 38 11.07 1.84 2.10
C PHE A 38 12.03 0.74 2.53
N SER A 39 11.56 -0.50 2.51
CA SER A 39 12.41 -1.68 2.68
C SER A 39 11.92 -2.84 1.83
N VAL A 40 12.82 -3.71 1.40
CA VAL A 40 12.47 -5.01 0.81
C VAL A 40 12.34 -6.03 1.93
N VAL A 41 11.19 -6.70 2.01
CA VAL A 41 10.89 -7.67 3.08
C VAL A 41 10.39 -8.97 2.47
N CYS A 42 10.84 -10.11 3.01
CA CYS A 42 10.31 -11.43 2.68
C CYS A 42 8.82 -11.51 3.04
N VAL A 43 8.01 -12.12 2.17
CA VAL A 43 6.56 -12.25 2.37
C VAL A 43 6.24 -12.97 3.68
N GLU A 44 7.00 -14.02 4.03
CA GLU A 44 6.85 -14.78 5.28
C GLU A 44 7.14 -13.97 6.54
N LYS A 45 7.87 -12.85 6.41
CA LYS A 45 8.14 -11.92 7.50
C LYS A 45 7.04 -10.86 7.59
N LEU A 46 5.96 -10.93 6.82
CA LEU A 46 4.84 -10.01 6.90
C LEU A 46 3.64 -10.69 7.57
N MET A 47 2.81 -9.89 8.23
CA MET A 47 1.49 -10.32 8.69
C MET A 47 0.43 -9.42 8.05
N PRO A 48 -0.75 -9.97 7.71
CA PRO A 48 -1.85 -9.17 7.22
C PRO A 48 -2.34 -8.22 8.32
N LEU A 49 -2.93 -7.09 7.91
CA LEU A 49 -3.46 -6.09 8.85
C LEU A 49 -4.60 -6.66 9.71
N SER A 50 -5.33 -7.68 9.23
CA SER A 50 -6.35 -8.39 10.01
C SER A 50 -5.80 -9.03 11.29
N SER A 51 -4.50 -9.29 11.37
CA SER A 51 -3.81 -9.79 12.56
C SER A 51 -3.30 -8.68 13.48
N PHE A 52 -3.85 -7.46 13.38
CA PHE A 52 -3.38 -6.31 14.16
C PHE A 52 -3.34 -6.58 15.66
N CYS A 53 -4.39 -7.18 16.24
CA CYS A 53 -4.47 -7.43 17.67
C CYS A 53 -3.33 -8.30 18.21
N SER A 54 -2.86 -9.29 17.42
CA SER A 54 -1.73 -10.15 17.81
C SER A 54 -0.37 -9.53 17.49
N ALA A 55 -0.30 -8.61 16.53
CA ALA A 55 0.92 -7.90 16.15
C ALA A 55 1.19 -6.67 17.02
N PHE A 56 0.16 -6.06 17.61
CA PHE A 56 0.27 -4.81 18.35
C PHE A 56 1.17 -4.96 19.58
N HIS A 57 2.11 -4.03 19.74
CA HIS A 57 3.08 -4.08 20.84
C HIS A 57 2.93 -2.88 21.78
N GLN A 58 2.17 -3.07 22.86
CA GLN A 58 1.83 -2.04 23.84
C GLN A 58 3.06 -1.30 24.40
N ALA A 59 4.13 -2.03 24.74
CA ALA A 59 5.31 -1.40 25.32
C ALA A 59 6.01 -0.45 24.33
N THR A 60 6.01 -0.77 23.03
CA THR A 60 6.55 0.12 22.00
C THR A 60 5.63 1.32 21.80
N TYR A 61 4.31 1.11 21.79
CA TYR A 61 3.33 2.19 21.74
C TYR A 61 3.52 3.20 22.87
N ASN A 62 3.69 2.74 24.11
CA ASN A 62 3.86 3.65 25.24
C ASN A 62 5.18 4.43 25.17
N LYS A 63 6.26 3.84 24.65
CA LYS A 63 7.61 4.43 24.69
C LYS A 63 8.03 5.20 23.43
N GLN A 64 7.51 4.83 22.25
CA GLN A 64 7.98 5.38 20.98
C GLN A 64 6.88 6.19 20.28
N PRO A 65 6.97 7.54 20.26
CA PRO A 65 6.01 8.40 19.56
C PRO A 65 5.85 8.05 18.09
N MET A 66 6.94 7.63 17.42
CA MET A 66 6.91 7.22 16.02
C MET A 66 6.06 5.97 15.79
N TYR A 67 6.03 5.04 16.74
CA TYR A 67 5.13 3.88 16.66
C TYR A 67 3.69 4.33 16.80
N ARG A 68 3.37 5.23 17.73
CA ARG A 68 2.01 5.79 17.87
C ARG A 68 1.56 6.45 16.57
N LYS A 69 2.41 7.30 15.99
CA LYS A 69 2.16 7.93 14.68
C LYS A 69 1.87 6.87 13.60
N ALA A 70 2.69 5.83 13.54
CA ALA A 70 2.51 4.75 12.58
C ALA A 70 1.18 4.00 12.75
N ILE A 71 0.73 3.80 14.00
CA ILE A 71 -0.58 3.23 14.31
C ILE A 71 -1.73 4.18 13.92
N TYR A 72 -1.61 5.47 14.16
CA TYR A 72 -2.61 6.44 13.69
C TYR A 72 -2.72 6.45 12.16
N GLU A 73 -1.61 6.45 11.44
CA GLU A 73 -1.60 6.46 9.97
C GLU A 73 -2.22 5.20 9.35
N VAL A 74 -2.12 4.03 10.00
CA VAL A 74 -2.79 2.82 9.49
C VAL A 74 -4.30 2.82 9.76
N LEU A 75 -4.75 3.50 10.83
CA LEU A 75 -6.16 3.56 11.23
C LEU A 75 -6.92 4.73 10.57
N GLN A 76 -6.27 5.86 10.29
CA GLN A 76 -6.94 7.03 9.70
C GLN A 76 -7.57 6.80 8.31
N PRO A 77 -6.96 6.03 7.38
CA PRO A 77 -7.59 5.70 6.10
C PRO A 77 -8.88 4.89 6.28
N VAL A 78 -8.96 4.04 7.31
CA VAL A 78 -10.14 3.21 7.61
C VAL A 78 -11.30 4.07 8.11
N LEU A 79 -11.00 5.11 8.89
CA LEU A 79 -12.01 6.00 9.48
C LEU A 79 -12.56 7.05 8.51
N THR A 80 -11.86 7.30 7.39
CA THR A 80 -12.23 8.33 6.39
C THR A 80 -12.72 7.76 5.05
N THR A 81 -12.67 6.44 4.86
CA THR A 81 -13.39 5.77 3.77
C THR A 81 -14.84 5.51 4.20
N PRO A 82 -15.85 6.25 3.70
CA PRO A 82 -17.21 5.73 3.74
C PRO A 82 -17.19 4.44 2.91
N THR A 83 -17.43 3.30 3.56
CA THR A 83 -17.56 2.00 2.88
C THR A 83 -18.83 1.91 2.01
N LEU A 84 -19.43 3.04 1.65
CA LEU A 84 -20.62 3.19 0.83
C LEU A 84 -20.53 4.49 0.01
N ALA A 85 -19.56 4.59 -0.88
CA ALA A 85 -19.65 5.54 -2.00
C ALA A 85 -19.75 4.73 -3.29
N CYS A 86 -20.98 4.28 -3.55
CA CYS A 86 -21.60 4.19 -4.86
C CYS A 86 -20.67 3.77 -6.02
N HIS A 87 -20.67 2.48 -6.36
CA HIS A 87 -20.67 2.14 -7.77
C HIS A 87 -22.02 2.61 -8.36
N PRO A 88 -22.07 3.53 -9.33
CA PRO A 88 -23.26 3.64 -10.17
C PRO A 88 -23.33 2.40 -11.08
N PRO A 89 -24.44 1.64 -11.11
CA PRO A 89 -24.67 0.69 -12.16
C PRO A 89 -25.10 1.46 -13.41
N GLY A 90 -24.22 1.54 -14.42
CA GLY A 90 -24.58 1.99 -15.76
C GLY A 90 -23.91 3.29 -16.20
N GLY A 91 -23.05 3.18 -17.23
CA GLY A 91 -22.41 4.31 -17.88
C GLY A 91 -21.42 3.89 -18.96
N GLN A 92 -21.92 3.23 -20.00
CA GLN A 92 -21.40 3.09 -21.37
C GLN A 92 -19.87 3.09 -21.62
N GLN A 93 -19.43 1.95 -22.17
CA GLN A 93 -18.26 1.85 -23.02
C GLN A 93 -18.41 2.72 -24.28
N PRO A 94 -17.44 3.59 -24.64
CA PRO A 94 -17.37 4.06 -26.01
C PRO A 94 -16.81 2.94 -26.88
N ARG A 95 -17.73 2.21 -27.52
CA ARG A 95 -17.46 1.52 -28.78
C ARG A 95 -17.22 2.59 -29.84
N GLY A 96 -15.99 2.61 -30.37
CA GLY A 96 -15.64 3.01 -31.73
C GLY A 96 -15.95 4.45 -32.16
N GLU A 97 -14.89 5.21 -32.45
CA GLU A 97 -14.96 6.22 -33.51
C GLU A 97 -13.65 6.27 -34.29
N ALA A 98 -13.82 6.60 -35.56
CA ALA A 98 -12.96 6.28 -36.70
C ALA A 98 -11.60 6.97 -36.69
N VAL A 99 -10.63 6.36 -37.36
CA VAL A 99 -9.39 7.01 -37.80
C VAL A 99 -9.69 7.76 -39.10
N PRO A 100 -9.64 9.11 -39.15
CA PRO A 100 -9.76 9.85 -40.39
C PRO A 100 -8.37 10.29 -40.88
N GLY A 101 -8.01 9.92 -42.11
CA GLY A 101 -6.87 10.52 -42.80
C GLY A 101 -5.89 9.53 -43.42
N VAL A 102 -6.37 8.66 -44.30
CA VAL A 102 -5.54 8.07 -45.34
C VAL A 102 -5.62 8.96 -46.58
N PRO A 103 -4.49 9.39 -47.16
CA PRO A 103 -4.40 9.54 -48.61
C PRO A 103 -3.75 8.30 -49.20
N ARG A 104 -4.51 7.59 -50.04
CA ARG A 104 -3.99 6.55 -50.94
C ARG A 104 -3.27 7.22 -52.12
N GLN A 105 -2.06 6.72 -52.39
CA GLN A 105 -1.29 6.72 -53.65
C GLN A 105 -0.97 8.04 -54.36
N ARG A 106 0.33 8.20 -54.66
CA ARG A 106 0.81 8.25 -56.04
C ARG A 106 2.09 7.43 -56.17
#